data_AF-A0A1H7L9Z7-F1
#
_entry.id   AF-A0A1H7L9Z7-F1
#
_cell.length_a   1.000
_cell.length_b   1.000
_cell.length_c   1.000
_cell.angle_alpha   90.00
_cell.angle_beta   90.00
_cell.angle_gamma   90.00
#
_symmetry.space_group_name_H-M   'P 1'
#
loop_
_entity.id
_entity.type
_entity.pdbx_description
1 polymer ?
#
loop_
_entity_poly.entity_id
_entity_poly.type
_entity_poly.pdbx_seq_one_letter_code
_entity_poly.pdbx_strand_id
1 'polypeptide(L)'
;MLIGILSDTHGLLRQEVIDGFHNVDHIIHAGDIDNKNVIERLEEIAPVTVVRGNADKEWAEYLPETATLEACGKKIFVIHNKGKIDSIGEDVAVVIYGHSHKYSLVQKDGRYWLNPGCCGKRKPEQEVSYALLEIKETGDIEFKKVVIDIQDKETKLPKNIDRIISKAMSLTDSGKTYQEIAKKLKISEELAESICRMYLTHPGVDVAGILQRIS
;
A
#
# COMPACT_ATOMS: atom_id res chain seq x y z
N MET A 1 8.84 -16.13 15.71
CA MET A 1 9.17 -15.05 14.75
C MET A 1 7.88 -14.53 14.15
N LEU A 2 7.65 -13.22 14.20
CA LEU A 2 6.47 -12.55 13.66
C LEU A 2 6.85 -11.75 12.40
N ILE A 3 6.10 -11.92 11.32
CA ILE A 3 6.37 -11.32 10.01
C ILE A 3 5.15 -10.51 9.57
N GLY A 4 5.35 -9.23 9.26
CA GLY A 4 4.34 -8.38 8.62
C GLY A 4 4.28 -8.63 7.12
N ILE A 5 3.10 -8.81 6.56
CA ILE A 5 2.93 -9.13 5.13
C ILE A 5 1.91 -8.17 4.51
N LEU A 6 2.33 -7.44 3.47
CA LEU A 6 1.49 -6.52 2.70
C LEU A 6 1.77 -6.58 1.20
N SER A 7 0.88 -6.00 0.40
CA SER A 7 1.05 -5.83 -1.05
C SER A 7 0.18 -4.69 -1.55
N ASP A 8 0.40 -4.31 -2.82
CA ASP A 8 -0.47 -3.40 -3.55
C ASP A 8 -0.71 -2.09 -2.78
N THR A 9 0.38 -1.48 -2.29
CA THR A 9 0.34 -0.21 -1.55
C THR A 9 0.11 0.97 -2.47
N HIS A 10 0.50 0.90 -3.76
CA HIS A 10 0.27 1.94 -4.76
C HIS A 10 0.62 3.34 -4.24
N GLY A 11 1.79 3.43 -3.60
CA GLY A 11 2.37 4.66 -3.07
C GLY A 11 1.81 5.13 -1.72
N LEU A 12 0.85 4.41 -1.15
CA LEU A 12 0.23 4.72 0.15
C LEU A 12 0.66 3.73 1.22
N LEU A 13 1.49 4.20 2.16
CA LEU A 13 1.74 3.49 3.42
C LEU A 13 0.86 4.09 4.53
N ARG A 14 -0.10 3.29 4.99
CA ARG A 14 -1.09 3.66 6.01
C ARG A 14 -0.50 3.64 7.42
N GLN A 15 -0.99 4.51 8.30
CA GLN A 15 -0.55 4.54 9.69
C GLN A 15 -0.94 3.25 10.43
N GLU A 16 -2.09 2.67 10.10
CA GLU A 16 -2.56 1.42 10.68
C GLU A 16 -1.64 0.23 10.35
N VAL A 17 -0.94 0.27 9.20
CA VAL A 17 0.09 -0.70 8.86
C VAL A 17 1.34 -0.49 9.72
N ILE A 18 1.76 0.76 9.90
CA ILE A 18 2.93 1.12 10.73
C ILE A 18 2.69 0.67 12.18
N ASP A 19 1.53 1.02 12.74
CA ASP A 19 1.13 0.63 14.09
C ASP A 19 0.99 -0.89 14.21
N GLY A 20 0.45 -1.53 13.16
CA GLY A 20 0.32 -2.97 13.06
C GLY A 20 1.65 -3.72 13.00
N PHE A 21 2.71 -3.08 12.48
CA PHE A 21 4.02 -3.69 12.27
C PHE A 21 5.06 -3.33 13.33
N HIS A 22 4.73 -2.51 14.35
CA HIS A 22 5.72 -2.01 15.31
C HIS A 22 6.55 -3.07 16.06
N ASN A 23 6.09 -4.33 16.14
CA ASN A 23 6.79 -5.44 16.80
C ASN A 23 7.04 -6.65 15.88
N VAL A 24 7.03 -6.47 14.56
CA VAL A 24 7.37 -7.57 13.64
C VAL A 24 8.89 -7.69 13.52
N ASP A 25 9.38 -8.91 13.39
CA ASP A 25 10.81 -9.21 13.20
C ASP A 25 11.26 -8.97 11.76
N HIS A 26 10.31 -9.03 10.81
CA HIS A 26 10.56 -8.89 9.36
C HIS A 26 9.30 -8.44 8.63
N ILE A 27 9.45 -7.78 7.49
CA ILE A 27 8.34 -7.33 6.63
C ILE A 27 8.50 -7.92 5.21
N ILE A 28 7.40 -8.39 4.63
CA ILE A 28 7.34 -8.86 3.25
C ILE A 28 6.35 -8.00 2.45
N HIS A 29 6.83 -7.34 1.40
CA HIS A 29 6.01 -6.61 0.43
C HIS A 29 5.92 -7.35 -0.92
N ALA A 30 4.73 -7.86 -1.26
CA ALA A 30 4.53 -8.69 -2.45
C ALA A 30 4.29 -7.89 -3.76
N GLY A 31 5.00 -6.78 -3.95
CA GLY A 31 4.92 -5.94 -5.16
C GLY A 31 3.76 -4.94 -5.24
N ASP A 32 3.78 -4.13 -6.30
CA ASP A 32 2.92 -2.96 -6.55
C ASP A 32 3.06 -1.90 -5.44
N ILE A 33 4.30 -1.43 -5.29
CA ILE A 33 4.72 -0.40 -4.33
C ILE A 33 4.48 1.02 -4.86
N ASP A 34 4.72 1.23 -6.16
CA ASP A 34 4.63 2.50 -6.91
C ASP A 34 5.68 3.57 -6.58
N ASN A 35 6.22 3.64 -5.35
CA ASN A 35 7.36 4.51 -5.03
C ASN A 35 8.32 3.97 -3.95
N LYS A 36 9.59 4.38 -4.03
CA LYS A 36 10.66 3.93 -3.11
C LYS A 36 10.45 4.35 -1.65
N ASN A 37 9.78 5.48 -1.40
CA ASN A 37 9.55 6.00 -0.05
C ASN A 37 8.70 5.05 0.81
N VAL A 38 7.81 4.25 0.20
CA VAL A 38 7.09 3.20 0.95
C VAL A 38 8.06 2.15 1.52
N ILE A 39 9.06 1.73 0.74
CA ILE A 39 10.07 0.74 1.18
C ILE A 39 10.91 1.34 2.29
N GLU A 40 11.42 2.55 2.10
CA GLU A 40 12.27 3.25 3.08
C GLU A 40 11.56 3.37 4.44
N ARG A 41 10.27 3.74 4.44
CA ARG A 41 9.47 3.82 5.67
C ARG A 41 9.16 2.47 6.31
N LEU A 42 9.10 1.39 5.54
CA LEU A 42 8.95 0.03 6.10
C LEU A 42 10.27 -0.45 6.70
N GLU A 43 11.41 -0.12 6.08
CA GLU A 43 12.75 -0.43 6.56
C GLU A 43 13.10 0.28 7.88
N GLU A 44 12.45 1.42 8.18
CA GLU A 44 12.52 2.06 9.50
C GLU A 44 11.90 1.21 10.62
N ILE A 45 11.02 0.26 10.29
CA ILE A 45 10.30 -0.60 11.26
C ILE A 45 11.06 -1.91 11.47
N ALA A 46 11.36 -2.63 10.38
CA ALA A 46 12.02 -3.94 10.41
C ALA A 46 12.66 -4.24 9.04
N PRO A 47 13.58 -5.23 8.93
CA PRO A 47 14.12 -5.67 7.65
C PRO A 47 13.02 -6.03 6.64
N VAL A 48 13.18 -5.59 5.38
CA VAL A 48 12.16 -5.75 4.33
C VAL A 48 12.64 -6.71 3.25
N THR A 49 11.79 -7.70 2.92
CA THR A 49 11.86 -8.43 1.65
C THR A 49 10.79 -7.91 0.72
N VAL A 50 11.19 -7.43 -0.46
CA VAL A 50 10.28 -6.86 -1.44
C VAL A 50 10.52 -7.51 -2.80
N VAL A 51 9.43 -7.75 -3.53
CA VAL A 51 9.46 -8.16 -4.93
C VAL A 51 8.80 -7.12 -5.80
N ARG A 52 9.18 -7.07 -7.07
CA ARG A 52 8.64 -6.15 -8.06
C ARG A 52 7.25 -6.59 -8.52
N GLY A 53 6.30 -5.64 -8.54
CA GLY A 53 4.99 -5.78 -9.16
C GLY A 53 4.89 -5.15 -10.55
N ASN A 54 3.71 -5.21 -11.16
CA ASN A 54 3.47 -4.66 -12.50
C ASN A 54 3.40 -3.12 -12.53
N ALA A 55 3.03 -2.48 -11.42
CA ALA A 55 2.99 -1.03 -11.28
C ALA A 55 4.40 -0.44 -11.05
N ASP A 56 5.35 -1.26 -10.62
CA ASP A 56 6.72 -0.85 -10.29
C ASP A 56 7.59 -0.77 -11.56
N LYS A 57 7.56 0.38 -12.24
CA LYS A 57 8.23 0.61 -13.54
C LYS A 57 9.75 0.81 -13.42
N GLU A 58 10.32 1.75 -14.16
CA GLU A 58 11.77 1.95 -14.30
C GLU A 58 12.45 2.19 -12.96
N TRP A 59 11.77 2.89 -12.03
CA TRP A 59 12.32 3.19 -10.71
C TRP A 59 12.66 1.94 -9.88
N ALA A 60 11.99 0.82 -10.16
CA ALA A 60 12.06 -0.43 -9.40
C ALA A 60 12.78 -1.56 -10.16
N GLU A 61 13.51 -1.25 -11.24
CA GLU A 61 14.26 -2.27 -12.00
C GLU A 61 15.30 -3.02 -11.17
N TYR A 62 15.79 -2.41 -10.08
CA TYR A 62 16.71 -3.05 -9.13
C TYR A 62 16.02 -4.05 -8.20
N LEU A 63 14.67 -4.06 -8.12
CA LEU A 63 13.93 -4.98 -7.29
C LEU A 63 13.77 -6.34 -7.99
N PRO A 64 13.93 -7.45 -7.26
CA PRO A 64 13.83 -8.77 -7.85
C PRO A 64 12.37 -9.11 -8.17
N GLU A 65 12.13 -9.92 -9.21
CA GLU A 65 10.78 -10.41 -9.53
C GLU A 65 10.27 -11.46 -8.53
N THR A 66 11.19 -12.19 -7.91
CA THR A 66 10.91 -13.20 -6.89
C THR A 66 11.93 -13.12 -5.76
N ALA A 67 11.54 -13.54 -4.56
CA ALA A 67 12.44 -13.63 -3.42
C ALA A 67 12.12 -14.88 -2.58
N THR A 68 13.14 -15.41 -1.90
CA THR A 68 12.95 -16.47 -0.91
C THR A 68 13.51 -15.98 0.43
N LEU A 69 12.68 -16.00 1.46
CA LEU A 69 13.07 -15.76 2.84
C LEU A 69 13.09 -17.10 3.58
N GLU A 70 14.17 -17.38 4.31
CA GLU A 70 14.22 -18.49 5.25
C GLU A 70 14.02 -17.96 6.67
N ALA A 71 12.98 -18.45 7.35
CA ALA A 71 12.58 -18.00 8.68
C ALA A 71 12.27 -19.23 9.54
N CYS A 72 13.01 -19.42 10.64
CA CYS A 72 12.84 -20.53 11.57
C CYS A 72 12.77 -21.91 10.87
N GLY A 73 13.65 -22.14 9.87
CA GLY A 73 13.69 -23.38 9.09
C GLY A 73 12.53 -23.58 8.10
N LYS A 74 11.71 -22.54 7.87
CA LYS A 74 10.66 -22.53 6.84
C LYS A 74 11.08 -21.62 5.68
N LYS A 75 10.93 -22.11 4.45
CA LYS A 75 11.11 -21.30 3.24
C LYS A 75 9.80 -20.64 2.84
N ILE A 76 9.88 -19.31 2.68
CA ILE A 76 8.79 -18.44 2.26
C ILE A 76 9.17 -17.88 0.89
N PHE A 77 8.43 -18.28 -0.14
CA PHE A 77 8.60 -17.78 -1.51
C PHE A 77 7.67 -16.59 -1.76
N VAL A 78 8.18 -15.52 -2.35
CA VAL A 78 7.46 -14.28 -2.59
C VAL A 78 7.50 -13.97 -4.08
N ILE A 79 6.34 -13.66 -4.66
CA ILE A 79 6.20 -13.23 -6.06
C ILE A 79 4.95 -12.36 -6.19
N HIS A 80 4.98 -11.30 -7.00
CA HIS A 80 3.79 -10.45 -7.12
C HIS A 80 2.61 -11.18 -7.80
N ASN A 81 2.82 -11.78 -8.97
CA ASN A 81 1.78 -12.49 -9.71
C ASN A 81 2.04 -13.99 -9.74
N LYS A 82 1.26 -14.77 -8.97
CA LYS A 82 1.37 -16.23 -8.93
C LYS A 82 1.17 -16.95 -10.27
N GLY A 83 0.55 -16.29 -11.25
CA GLY A 83 0.38 -16.84 -12.60
C GLY A 83 1.69 -16.89 -13.41
N LYS A 84 2.76 -16.25 -12.92
CA LYS A 84 4.11 -16.29 -13.51
C LYS A 84 5.01 -17.36 -12.87
N ILE A 85 4.45 -18.21 -12.02
CA ILE A 85 5.23 -19.27 -11.37
C ILE A 85 5.32 -20.46 -12.32
N ASP A 86 6.52 -20.74 -12.81
CA ASP A 86 6.81 -21.94 -13.60
C ASP A 86 7.08 -23.16 -12.70
N SER A 87 7.79 -22.95 -11.59
CA SER A 87 8.09 -23.99 -10.60
C SER A 87 8.36 -23.37 -9.22
N ILE A 88 8.11 -24.14 -8.17
CA ILE A 88 8.45 -23.78 -6.78
C ILE A 88 9.12 -24.99 -6.15
N GLY A 89 10.15 -24.77 -5.34
CA GLY A 89 10.79 -25.84 -4.55
C GLY A 89 9.78 -26.63 -3.71
N GLU A 90 10.01 -27.93 -3.57
CA GLU A 90 9.16 -28.82 -2.76
C GLU A 90 9.17 -28.46 -1.28
N ASP A 91 10.26 -27.86 -0.82
CA ASP A 91 10.53 -27.43 0.56
C ASP A 91 9.97 -26.04 0.92
N VAL A 92 9.30 -25.36 -0.03
CA VAL A 92 8.62 -24.09 0.24
C VAL A 92 7.35 -24.34 1.03
N ALA A 93 7.33 -23.84 2.26
CA ALA A 93 6.20 -23.98 3.19
C ALA A 93 5.12 -22.91 2.98
N VAL A 94 5.51 -21.72 2.51
CA VAL A 94 4.60 -20.58 2.30
C VAL A 94 4.91 -19.88 0.99
N VAL A 95 3.88 -19.58 0.20
CA VAL A 95 3.92 -18.74 -1.00
C VAL A 95 3.12 -17.47 -0.73
N ILE A 96 3.76 -16.32 -0.85
CA ILE A 96 3.14 -15.00 -0.68
C ILE A 96 3.06 -14.30 -2.04
N TYR A 97 1.88 -13.78 -2.37
CA TYR A 97 1.64 -13.09 -3.63
C TYR A 97 0.62 -11.94 -3.55
N GLY A 98 0.66 -11.02 -4.51
CA GLY A 98 -0.22 -9.85 -4.60
C GLY A 98 -1.11 -9.88 -5.85
N HIS A 99 -1.18 -8.75 -6.56
CA HIS A 99 -1.77 -8.57 -7.90
C HIS A 99 -3.31 -8.55 -7.95
N SER A 100 -3.95 -9.51 -7.30
CA SER A 100 -5.42 -9.61 -7.36
C SER A 100 -6.16 -8.62 -6.46
N HIS A 101 -5.43 -7.96 -5.54
CA HIS A 101 -5.96 -7.08 -4.49
C HIS A 101 -6.98 -7.75 -3.55
N LYS A 102 -7.08 -9.08 -3.55
CA LYS A 102 -8.07 -9.85 -2.78
C LYS A 102 -7.37 -10.77 -1.81
N TYR A 103 -7.68 -10.61 -0.53
CA TYR A 103 -7.19 -11.51 0.50
C TYR A 103 -7.55 -12.95 0.16
N SER A 104 -6.58 -13.85 0.27
CA SER A 104 -6.77 -15.28 0.07
C SER A 104 -5.76 -16.04 0.91
N LEU A 105 -6.22 -16.97 1.74
CA LEU A 105 -5.36 -17.92 2.43
C LEU A 105 -5.85 -19.34 2.13
N VAL A 106 -5.02 -20.12 1.44
CA VAL A 106 -5.36 -21.49 1.03
C VAL A 106 -4.19 -22.40 1.36
N GLN A 107 -4.48 -23.56 1.94
CA GLN A 107 -3.50 -24.64 2.06
C GLN A 107 -3.70 -25.60 0.89
N LYS A 108 -2.64 -25.82 0.11
CA LYS A 108 -2.66 -26.70 -1.06
C LYS A 108 -1.30 -27.36 -1.21
N ASP A 109 -1.25 -28.65 -1.54
CA ASP A 109 -0.01 -29.37 -1.82
C ASP A 109 1.01 -29.26 -0.66
N GLY A 110 0.52 -29.36 0.58
CA GLY A 110 1.33 -29.30 1.81
C GLY A 110 1.89 -27.92 2.17
N ARG A 111 1.57 -26.86 1.42
CA ARG A 111 2.05 -25.49 1.66
C ARG A 111 0.92 -24.47 1.74
N TYR A 112 1.20 -23.32 2.34
CA TYR A 112 0.28 -22.20 2.40
C TYR A 112 0.47 -21.26 1.20
N TRP A 113 -0.65 -20.74 0.69
CA TRP A 113 -0.70 -19.74 -0.35
C TRP A 113 -1.47 -18.54 0.18
N LEU A 114 -0.75 -17.44 0.39
CA LEU A 114 -1.29 -16.21 0.97
C LEU A 114 -1.24 -15.06 -0.04
N ASN A 115 -2.38 -14.41 -0.23
CA ASN A 115 -2.47 -13.04 -0.71
C ASN A 115 -2.95 -12.15 0.45
N PRO A 116 -2.18 -11.13 0.87
CA PRO A 116 -2.55 -10.30 2.01
C PRO A 116 -3.69 -9.31 1.70
N GLY A 117 -4.09 -9.17 0.43
CA GLY A 117 -5.11 -8.25 -0.05
C GLY A 117 -4.49 -7.02 -0.69
N CYS A 118 -5.00 -5.85 -0.34
CA CYS A 118 -4.47 -4.57 -0.80
C CYS A 118 -4.31 -3.63 0.39
N CYS A 119 -3.15 -2.99 0.50
CA CYS A 119 -2.88 -1.99 1.54
C CYS A 119 -2.97 -0.54 1.02
N GLY A 120 -3.09 -0.35 -0.29
CA GLY A 120 -3.10 0.95 -0.94
C GLY A 120 -4.46 1.64 -0.98
N LYS A 121 -4.66 2.42 -2.05
CA LYS A 121 -5.93 3.13 -2.29
C LYS A 121 -7.07 2.15 -2.52
N ARG A 122 -8.18 2.38 -1.83
CA ARG A 122 -9.39 1.56 -1.90
C ARG A 122 -10.19 1.89 -3.16
N LYS A 123 -10.60 0.87 -3.92
CA LYS A 123 -11.74 0.97 -4.84
C LYS A 123 -13.05 0.74 -4.06
N PRO A 124 -14.20 1.23 -4.54
CA PRO A 124 -15.49 0.91 -3.92
C PRO A 124 -15.63 -0.60 -3.69
N GLU A 125 -16.13 -0.99 -2.50
CA GLU A 125 -16.27 -2.39 -2.05
C GLU A 125 -14.99 -3.20 -1.83
N GLN A 126 -13.81 -2.63 -2.14
CA GLN A 126 -12.54 -3.29 -1.90
C GLN A 126 -12.19 -3.22 -0.41
N GLU A 127 -11.90 -4.38 0.16
CA GLU A 127 -11.35 -4.49 1.51
C GLU A 127 -9.88 -4.10 1.51
N VAL A 128 -9.46 -3.34 2.53
CA VAL A 128 -8.06 -3.01 2.75
C VAL A 128 -7.55 -3.86 3.89
N SER A 129 -6.48 -4.60 3.64
CA SER A 129 -5.95 -5.57 4.61
C SER A 129 -4.47 -5.81 4.43
N TYR A 130 -3.85 -6.22 5.54
CA TYR A 130 -2.55 -6.88 5.57
C TYR A 130 -2.68 -8.20 6.34
N ALA A 131 -1.58 -8.96 6.40
CA ALA A 131 -1.51 -10.16 7.21
C ALA A 131 -0.31 -10.14 8.15
N LEU A 132 -0.44 -10.86 9.25
CA LEU A 132 0.67 -11.24 10.12
C LEU A 132 0.87 -12.75 9.99
N LEU A 133 2.12 -13.16 9.88
CA LEU A 133 2.55 -14.55 9.90
C LEU A 133 3.39 -14.77 11.16
N GLU A 134 2.97 -15.69 12.02
CA GLU A 134 3.76 -16.13 13.16
C GLU A 134 4.29 -17.54 12.91
N ILE A 135 5.61 -17.71 13.07
CA ILE A 135 6.25 -19.02 13.13
C ILE A 135 6.66 -19.27 14.58
N LYS A 136 5.99 -20.24 15.21
CA LYS A 136 6.22 -20.62 16.61
C LYS A 136 7.49 -21.44 16.76
N GLU A 137 8.01 -21.53 17.98
CA GLU A 137 9.17 -22.37 18.29
C GLU A 137 8.92 -23.86 17.98
N THR A 138 7.67 -24.31 18.04
CA THR A 138 7.24 -25.65 17.64
C THR A 138 7.35 -25.89 16.14
N GLY A 139 7.54 -24.84 15.33
CA GLY A 139 7.52 -24.87 13.87
C GLY A 139 6.13 -24.71 13.26
N ASP A 140 5.10 -24.49 14.08
CA ASP A 140 3.74 -24.20 13.63
C ASP A 140 3.66 -22.80 12.99
N ILE A 141 2.82 -22.70 11.96
CA ILE A 141 2.64 -21.50 11.14
C ILE A 141 1.21 -21.01 11.37
N GLU A 142 1.07 -19.78 11.87
CA GLU A 142 -0.23 -19.15 12.09
C GLU A 142 -0.34 -17.85 11.31
N PHE A 143 -1.50 -17.64 10.67
CA PHE A 143 -1.79 -16.42 9.92
C PHE A 143 -2.91 -15.65 10.59
N LYS A 144 -2.74 -14.33 10.70
CA LYS A 144 -3.80 -13.41 11.12
C LYS A 144 -4.02 -12.37 10.04
N LYS A 145 -5.21 -12.36 9.46
CA LYS A 145 -5.67 -11.25 8.63
C LYS A 145 -5.98 -10.04 9.52
N VAL A 146 -5.54 -8.87 9.11
CA VAL A 146 -5.98 -7.60 9.72
C VAL A 146 -6.67 -6.79 8.64
N VAL A 147 -7.96 -6.53 8.85
CA VAL A 147 -8.73 -5.60 8.03
C VAL A 147 -8.55 -4.21 8.61
N ILE A 148 -8.11 -3.27 7.77
CA ILE A 148 -8.05 -1.87 8.12
C ILE A 148 -9.45 -1.31 7.90
N ASP A 149 -10.13 -1.00 9.01
CA ASP A 149 -11.36 -0.23 8.96
C ASP A 149 -11.00 1.18 8.50
N ILE A 150 -11.04 1.36 7.19
CA ILE A 150 -11.10 2.69 6.60
C ILE A 150 -12.52 3.15 6.88
N GLN A 151 -12.76 3.56 8.13
CA GLN A 151 -13.84 4.49 8.38
C GLN A 151 -13.55 5.62 7.43
N ASP A 152 -14.43 5.77 6.46
CA ASP A 152 -14.45 6.92 5.63
C ASP A 152 -14.44 8.12 6.58
N LYS A 153 -13.25 8.70 6.81
CA LYS A 153 -13.12 10.12 6.58
C LYS A 153 -13.34 10.32 5.07
N GLU A 154 -14.54 9.99 4.59
CA GLU A 154 -15.31 10.93 3.82
C GLU A 154 -15.26 12.19 4.68
N THR A 155 -14.21 12.99 4.51
CA THR A 155 -14.43 14.41 4.44
C THR A 155 -15.40 14.56 3.29
N LYS A 156 -16.71 14.43 3.59
CA LYS A 156 -17.77 14.87 2.71
C LYS A 156 -17.26 16.17 2.16
N LEU A 157 -17.00 16.20 0.85
CA LEU A 157 -16.46 17.39 0.21
C LEU A 157 -17.32 18.55 0.71
N PRO A 158 -16.71 19.61 1.26
CA PRO A 158 -17.48 20.70 1.81
C PRO A 158 -18.52 21.13 0.78
N LYS A 159 -19.75 21.42 1.20
CA LYS A 159 -20.86 21.75 0.27
C LYS A 159 -20.51 22.88 -0.71
N ASN A 160 -19.49 23.68 -0.39
CA ASN A 160 -18.93 24.76 -1.17
C ASN A 160 -17.59 24.40 -1.87
N ILE A 161 -17.39 23.13 -2.26
CA ILE A 161 -16.14 22.62 -2.80
C ILE A 161 -15.66 23.37 -4.06
N ASP A 162 -16.56 23.74 -4.97
CA ASP A 162 -16.21 24.51 -6.17
C ASP A 162 -15.49 25.81 -5.81
N ARG A 163 -16.03 26.52 -4.82
CA ARG A 163 -15.46 27.78 -4.33
C ARG A 163 -14.13 27.56 -3.62
N ILE A 164 -13.96 26.42 -2.96
CA ILE A 164 -12.70 26.04 -2.30
C ILE A 164 -11.64 25.78 -3.37
N ILE A 165 -11.95 25.00 -4.40
CA ILE A 165 -11.04 24.71 -5.52
C ILE A 165 -10.62 26.01 -6.20
N SER A 166 -11.58 26.87 -6.59
CA SER A 166 -11.25 28.15 -7.26
C SER A 166 -10.33 29.02 -6.42
N LYS A 167 -10.58 29.10 -5.10
CA LYS A 167 -9.73 29.87 -4.19
C LYS A 167 -8.36 29.22 -3.99
N ALA A 168 -8.30 27.90 -3.89
CA ALA A 168 -7.04 27.17 -3.76
C ALA A 168 -6.16 27.40 -4.98
N MET A 169 -6.68 27.27 -6.21
CA MET A 169 -5.95 27.57 -7.45
C MET A 169 -5.35 28.98 -7.44
N SER A 170 -6.17 29.99 -7.11
CA SER A 170 -5.69 31.39 -7.01
C SER A 170 -4.62 31.59 -5.94
N LEU A 171 -4.71 30.86 -4.82
CA LEU A 171 -3.70 30.93 -3.77
C LEU A 171 -2.41 30.20 -4.18
N THR A 172 -2.51 29.10 -4.93
CA THR A 172 -1.38 28.40 -5.54
C THR A 172 -0.66 29.30 -6.54
N ASP A 173 -1.40 30.01 -7.41
CA ASP A 173 -0.83 31.01 -8.34
C ASP A 173 -0.09 32.12 -7.59
N SER A 174 -0.56 32.49 -6.39
CA SER A 174 0.11 33.46 -5.51
C SER A 174 1.32 32.91 -4.73
N GLY A 175 1.72 31.66 -5.01
CA GLY A 175 2.90 31.02 -4.42
C GLY A 175 2.71 30.48 -3.00
N LYS A 176 1.46 30.33 -2.53
CA LYS A 176 1.20 29.75 -1.20
C LYS A 176 1.39 28.24 -1.19
N THR A 177 1.89 27.73 -0.06
CA THR A 177 1.99 26.28 0.14
C THR A 177 0.62 25.67 0.45
N TYR A 178 0.48 24.36 0.26
CA TYR A 178 -0.77 23.68 0.56
C TYR A 178 -1.14 23.77 2.05
N GLN A 179 -0.17 23.81 2.97
CA GLN A 179 -0.43 23.99 4.41
C GLN A 179 -1.02 25.39 4.70
N GLU A 180 -0.50 26.44 4.06
CA GLU A 180 -1.04 27.78 4.20
C GLU A 180 -2.46 27.89 3.63
N ILE A 181 -2.71 27.20 2.51
CA ILE A 181 -4.02 27.14 1.86
C ILE A 181 -5.01 26.38 2.74
N ALA A 182 -4.62 25.24 3.30
CA ALA A 182 -5.44 24.45 4.23
C ALA A 182 -5.90 25.30 5.42
N LYS A 183 -4.96 25.99 6.05
CA LYS A 183 -5.23 26.91 7.18
C LYS A 183 -6.15 28.07 6.77
N LYS A 184 -5.91 28.69 5.61
CA LYS A 184 -6.67 29.85 5.13
C LYS A 184 -8.11 29.49 4.71
N LEU A 185 -8.29 28.32 4.10
CA LEU A 185 -9.59 27.84 3.61
C LEU A 185 -10.34 26.99 4.63
N LYS A 186 -9.72 26.67 5.78
CA LYS A 186 -10.26 25.80 6.83
C LYS A 186 -10.65 24.43 6.28
N ILE A 187 -9.75 23.84 5.49
CA ILE A 187 -9.87 22.49 4.93
C ILE A 187 -8.73 21.61 5.44
N SER A 188 -8.82 20.29 5.25
CA SER A 188 -7.71 19.38 5.57
C SER A 188 -6.49 19.68 4.69
N GLU A 189 -5.29 19.45 5.23
CA GLU A 189 -4.05 19.55 4.46
C GLU A 189 -4.06 18.60 3.26
N GLU A 190 -4.62 17.41 3.43
CA GLU A 190 -4.79 16.41 2.36
C GLU A 190 -5.65 16.91 1.18
N LEU A 191 -6.77 17.61 1.47
CA LEU A 191 -7.62 18.19 0.43
C LEU A 191 -6.91 19.35 -0.27
N ALA A 192 -6.21 20.20 0.49
CA ALA A 192 -5.44 21.31 -0.08
C ALA A 192 -4.30 20.79 -0.97
N GLU A 193 -3.56 19.78 -0.50
CA GLU A 193 -2.47 19.14 -1.24
C GLU A 193 -2.98 18.50 -2.53
N SER A 194 -4.08 17.75 -2.46
CA SER A 194 -4.68 17.12 -3.64
C SER A 194 -5.09 18.15 -4.70
N ILE A 195 -5.74 19.25 -4.31
CA ILE A 195 -6.12 20.33 -5.24
C ILE A 195 -4.88 20.98 -5.86
N CYS A 196 -3.88 21.36 -5.03
CA CYS A 196 -2.65 22.00 -5.51
C CYS A 196 -1.89 21.09 -6.47
N ARG A 197 -1.72 19.81 -6.10
CA ARG A 197 -1.04 18.81 -6.92
C ARG A 197 -1.73 18.66 -8.28
N MET A 198 -3.05 18.54 -8.31
CA MET A 198 -3.79 18.42 -9.57
C MET A 198 -3.63 19.64 -10.46
N TYR A 199 -3.77 20.83 -9.88
CA TYR A 199 -3.64 22.09 -10.61
C TYR A 199 -2.23 22.27 -11.21
N LEU A 200 -1.18 21.92 -10.45
CA LEU A 200 0.21 22.06 -10.89
C LEU A 200 0.64 20.98 -11.91
N THR A 201 0.04 19.79 -11.85
CA THR A 201 0.42 18.65 -12.72
C THR A 201 -0.40 18.56 -14.00
N HIS A 202 -1.50 19.31 -14.12
CA HIS A 202 -2.39 19.29 -15.28
C HIS A 202 -2.63 20.71 -15.80
N PRO A 203 -1.76 21.23 -16.68
CA PRO A 203 -1.92 22.58 -17.25
C PRO A 203 -3.28 22.77 -17.92
N GLY A 204 -3.99 23.85 -17.57
CA GLY A 204 -5.31 24.17 -18.13
C GLY A 204 -6.49 23.46 -17.48
N VAL A 205 -6.27 22.68 -16.41
CA VAL A 205 -7.38 22.08 -15.64
C VAL A 205 -8.23 23.17 -14.97
N ASP A 206 -9.54 23.05 -15.09
CA ASP A 206 -10.52 23.95 -14.48
C ASP A 206 -11.11 23.34 -13.19
N VAL A 207 -11.99 24.10 -12.53
CA VAL A 207 -12.64 23.68 -11.27
C VAL A 207 -13.38 22.36 -11.43
N ALA A 208 -14.11 22.19 -12.54
CA ALA A 208 -14.87 20.98 -12.83
C ALA A 208 -13.93 19.78 -13.06
N GLY A 209 -12.83 19.99 -13.77
CA GLY A 209 -11.79 18.99 -14.00
C GLY A 209 -11.10 18.54 -12.72
N ILE A 210 -10.83 19.45 -11.78
CA ILE A 210 -10.32 19.09 -10.45
C ILE A 210 -11.41 18.36 -9.64
N LEU A 211 -12.65 18.86 -9.66
CA LEU A 211 -13.77 18.26 -8.92
C LEU A 211 -13.99 16.78 -9.29
N GLN A 212 -13.97 16.46 -10.59
CA GLN A 212 -14.11 15.08 -11.09
C GLN A 212 -12.99 14.14 -10.63
N ARG A 213 -11.83 14.68 -10.22
CA ARG A 213 -10.65 13.90 -9.81
C ARG A 213 -10.50 13.79 -8.29
N ILE A 214 -11.20 14.64 -7.53
CA ILE A 214 -11.27 14.59 -6.05
C ILE A 214 -12.54 13.90 -5.53
N SER A 215 -13.57 13.74 -6.38
CA SER A 215 -14.81 13.02 -6.08
C SER A 215 -14.65 11.54 -6.38
#